data_AF-A0A124HQL0-F1
#
_entry.id   AF-A0A124HQL0-F1
#
_cell.length_a   1.000
_cell.length_b   1.000
_cell.length_c   1.000
_cell.angle_alpha   90.00
_cell.angle_beta   90.00
_cell.angle_gamma   90.00
#
_symmetry.space_group_name_H-M   'P 1'
#
loop_
_entity.id
_entity.type
_entity.pdbx_description
1 polymer ?
#
loop_
_entity_poly.entity_id
_entity_poly.type
_entity_poly.pdbx_seq_one_letter_code
_entity_poly.pdbx_strand_id
1 'polypeptide(L)'
;MVFKRSAGSSCDQCSLTGVSEVELRAFAELRHVLEGHLAPLRRDARLKTPYRQPLRVDMILGDIAVEYDGSYWHKNTGARDREKTQRLRHAGYKVIRVREQPLPLTGPSDTTAPRAAKPFQVAAAVLQKMIDEDYLPAAAAHQAAATYIAGGRLVAQEEADRAVNALRARDHGARSLAAQFPHIAEQWHPHRNGELTPTQVTAGSGKEVWWLCAAGHAWRAKIDQRVGKGTGCGFCSGRYATETTSLAARRPDLAAQWHPTLNGALLPTDVTPHSGSVVWWLCTQGHAAEDSVANRSKGMVCQYCPRSRRGRNAC
;
A
#
# COMPACT_ATOMS: atom_id res chain seq x y z
N MET A 1 -1.82 37.78 -2.55
CA MET A 1 -2.18 36.61 -3.37
C MET A 1 -2.54 35.48 -2.41
N VAL A 2 -3.84 35.20 -2.29
CA VAL A 2 -4.42 34.27 -1.31
C VAL A 2 -4.22 32.85 -1.81
N PHE A 3 -3.50 32.01 -1.07
CA PHE A 3 -3.39 30.58 -1.37
C PHE A 3 -4.75 29.91 -1.13
N LYS A 4 -5.46 29.58 -2.21
CA LYS A 4 -6.65 28.74 -2.17
C LYS A 4 -6.28 27.35 -1.63
N ARG A 5 -6.70 27.08 -0.39
CA ARG A 5 -6.81 25.73 0.18
C ARG A 5 -8.07 25.07 -0.38
N SER A 6 -7.96 24.36 -1.48
CA SER A 6 -9.00 23.44 -1.96
C SER A 6 -8.47 22.54 -3.07
N ALA A 7 -7.66 21.56 -2.68
CA ALA A 7 -7.41 20.37 -3.49
C ALA A 7 -7.06 19.22 -2.54
N GLY A 8 -8.08 18.64 -1.91
CA GLY A 8 -7.98 17.31 -1.34
C GLY A 8 -7.75 16.34 -2.49
N SER A 9 -6.48 16.06 -2.79
CA SER A 9 -6.11 14.96 -3.67
C SER A 9 -6.38 13.69 -2.90
N SER A 10 -7.55 13.08 -3.16
CA SER A 10 -7.80 11.69 -2.79
C SER A 10 -6.67 10.86 -3.42
N CYS A 11 -5.78 10.35 -2.58
CA CYS A 11 -4.69 9.49 -3.02
C CYS A 11 -5.31 8.20 -3.58
N ASP A 12 -5.14 7.96 -4.88
CA ASP A 12 -5.64 6.77 -5.58
C ASP A 12 -5.09 5.43 -5.03
N GLN A 13 -4.15 5.49 -4.08
CA GLN A 13 -3.61 4.32 -3.37
C GLN A 13 -4.25 4.06 -1.99
N CYS A 14 -5.25 4.86 -1.60
CA CYS A 14 -5.95 4.72 -0.31
C CYS A 14 -7.26 3.92 -0.44
N SER A 15 -7.26 2.80 -1.17
CA SER A 15 -8.36 1.84 -1.07
C SER A 15 -8.34 1.18 0.32
N LEU A 16 -9.50 1.12 0.97
CA LEU A 16 -9.68 0.39 2.21
C LEU A 16 -9.35 -1.08 1.93
N THR A 17 -8.30 -1.62 2.55
CA THR A 17 -8.00 -3.06 2.43
C THR A 17 -8.84 -3.82 3.44
N GLY A 18 -9.63 -4.78 2.99
CA GLY A 18 -10.37 -5.71 3.85
C GLY A 18 -11.63 -5.14 4.54
N VAL A 19 -12.06 -3.93 4.19
CA VAL A 19 -13.33 -3.34 4.67
C VAL A 19 -14.15 -2.84 3.49
N SER A 20 -15.39 -3.31 3.38
CA SER A 20 -16.35 -2.77 2.42
C SER A 20 -16.80 -1.37 2.86
N GLU A 21 -16.50 -0.35 2.05
CA GLU A 21 -16.99 1.01 2.31
C GLU A 21 -18.52 1.05 2.35
N VAL A 22 -19.19 0.18 1.58
CA VAL A 22 -20.65 0.02 1.58
C VAL A 22 -21.14 -0.49 2.93
N GLU A 23 -20.53 -1.53 3.49
CA GLU A 23 -20.87 -2.05 4.83
C GLU A 23 -20.70 -0.98 5.91
N LEU A 24 -19.59 -0.24 5.88
CA LEU A 24 -19.31 0.79 6.86
C LEU A 24 -20.34 1.90 6.81
N ARG A 25 -20.64 2.40 5.61
CA ARG A 25 -21.62 3.46 5.42
C ARG A 25 -23.03 2.98 5.78
N ALA A 26 -23.42 1.78 5.36
CA ALA A 26 -24.72 1.20 5.72
C ALA A 26 -24.85 1.01 7.24
N PHE A 27 -23.78 0.57 7.92
CA PHE A 27 -23.77 0.48 9.37
C PHE A 27 -23.93 1.84 10.07
N ALA A 28 -23.32 2.91 9.54
CA ALA A 28 -23.51 4.25 10.08
C ALA A 28 -24.99 4.68 10.03
N GLU A 29 -25.66 4.41 8.91
CA GLU A 29 -27.10 4.66 8.76
C GLU A 29 -27.93 3.83 9.75
N LEU A 30 -27.69 2.51 9.81
CA LEU A 30 -28.39 1.62 10.73
C LEU A 30 -28.20 2.03 12.19
N ARG A 31 -26.97 2.42 12.56
CA ARG A 31 -26.71 2.93 13.89
C ARG A 31 -27.47 4.22 14.16
N HIS A 32 -27.44 5.19 13.25
CA HIS A 32 -28.17 6.44 13.43
C HIS A 32 -29.68 6.22 13.63
N VAL A 33 -30.27 5.28 12.89
CA VAL A 33 -31.71 4.96 12.99
C VAL A 33 -32.05 4.18 14.26
N LEU A 34 -31.17 3.28 14.71
CA LEU A 34 -31.46 2.33 15.80
C LEU A 34 -30.84 2.71 17.15
N GLU A 35 -30.02 3.76 17.19
CA GLU A 35 -29.44 4.29 18.43
C GLU A 35 -30.54 4.72 19.39
N GLY A 36 -30.42 4.30 20.65
CA GLY A 36 -31.48 4.48 21.66
C GLY A 36 -32.61 3.45 21.60
N HIS A 37 -32.69 2.62 20.55
CA HIS A 37 -33.70 1.56 20.41
C HIS A 37 -33.13 0.15 20.58
N LEU A 38 -31.88 -0.06 20.19
CA LEU A 38 -31.19 -1.36 20.27
C LEU A 38 -29.78 -1.18 20.81
N ALA A 39 -29.31 -2.16 21.59
CA ALA A 39 -27.93 -2.23 22.03
C ALA A 39 -27.51 -3.70 22.25
N PRO A 40 -26.25 -4.09 21.92
CA PRO A 40 -25.19 -3.24 21.37
C PRO A 40 -25.29 -3.07 19.85
N LEU A 41 -24.79 -1.94 19.33
CA LEU A 41 -24.62 -1.69 17.90
C LEU A 41 -23.14 -1.77 17.55
N ARG A 42 -22.72 -2.79 16.79
CA ARG A 42 -21.29 -3.04 16.49
C ARG A 42 -21.09 -3.46 15.04
N ARG A 43 -19.99 -3.03 14.43
CA ARG A 43 -19.53 -3.50 13.11
C ARG A 43 -18.35 -4.46 13.28
N ASP A 44 -18.18 -5.38 12.33
CA ASP A 44 -17.05 -6.32 12.26
C ASP A 44 -16.86 -7.07 13.60
N ALA A 45 -17.97 -7.61 14.10
CA ALA A 45 -18.03 -8.24 15.41
C ALA A 45 -17.46 -9.65 15.34
N ARG A 46 -16.58 -10.00 16.29
CA ARG A 46 -16.12 -11.37 16.52
C ARG A 46 -16.89 -11.98 17.68
N LEU A 47 -17.84 -12.82 17.36
CA LEU A 47 -18.67 -13.50 18.35
C LEU A 47 -17.95 -14.74 18.87
N LYS A 48 -17.81 -14.81 20.20
CA LYS A 48 -17.45 -16.06 20.87
C LYS A 48 -18.65 -16.98 20.77
N THR A 49 -18.46 -18.10 20.10
CA THR A 49 -19.49 -19.12 19.95
C THR A 49 -19.01 -20.42 20.58
N PRO A 50 -19.90 -21.40 20.84
CA PRO A 50 -19.49 -22.72 21.33
C PRO A 50 -18.51 -23.46 20.40
N TYR A 51 -18.33 -22.97 19.18
CA TYR A 51 -17.42 -23.53 18.18
C TYR A 51 -15.98 -23.03 18.36
N ARG A 52 -15.02 -23.88 17.97
CA ARG A 52 -13.57 -23.64 18.15
C ARG A 52 -13.05 -22.33 17.56
N GLN A 53 -13.68 -21.82 16.50
CA GLN A 53 -13.31 -20.56 15.85
C GLN A 53 -14.42 -19.52 16.04
N PRO A 54 -14.07 -18.28 16.44
CA PRO A 54 -15.05 -17.20 16.57
C PRO A 54 -15.69 -16.90 15.22
N LEU A 55 -16.97 -16.54 15.25
CA LEU A 55 -17.69 -16.13 14.04
C LEU A 55 -17.50 -14.62 13.85
N ARG A 56 -16.98 -14.22 12.68
CA ARG A 56 -16.97 -12.83 12.25
C ARG A 56 -18.33 -12.51 11.65
N VAL A 57 -18.96 -11.42 12.09
CA VAL A 57 -20.25 -10.92 11.59
C VAL A 57 -20.08 -9.47 11.19
N ASP A 58 -20.65 -9.07 10.06
CA ASP A 58 -20.45 -7.71 9.53
C ASP A 58 -21.07 -6.66 10.45
N MET A 59 -22.27 -6.92 10.99
CA MET A 59 -22.95 -6.01 11.92
C MET A 59 -23.74 -6.77 12.99
N ILE A 60 -23.76 -6.22 14.20
CA ILE A 60 -24.61 -6.64 15.32
C ILE A 60 -25.50 -5.47 15.70
N LEU A 61 -26.80 -5.71 15.71
CA LEU A 61 -27.85 -4.74 16.05
C LEU A 61 -28.70 -5.32 17.19
N GLY A 62 -28.21 -5.23 18.44
CA GLY A 62 -28.82 -5.92 19.57
C GLY A 62 -28.57 -7.43 19.52
N ASP A 63 -29.65 -8.23 19.48
CA ASP A 63 -29.65 -9.68 19.31
C ASP A 63 -29.71 -10.13 17.84
N ILE A 64 -29.56 -9.19 16.89
CA ILE A 64 -29.63 -9.44 15.45
C ILE A 64 -28.22 -9.39 14.84
N ALA A 65 -27.84 -10.46 14.15
CA ALA A 65 -26.63 -10.56 13.34
C ALA A 65 -26.96 -10.27 11.86
N VAL A 66 -26.24 -9.32 11.27
CA VAL A 66 -26.39 -8.92 9.87
C VAL A 66 -25.13 -9.25 9.08
N GLU A 67 -25.32 -9.90 7.93
CA GLU A 67 -24.27 -10.23 6.96
C GLU A 67 -24.60 -9.54 5.63
N TYR A 68 -23.60 -8.92 4.99
CA TYR A 68 -23.72 -8.33 3.65
C TYR A 68 -22.80 -9.08 2.67
N ASP A 69 -23.41 -9.88 1.79
CA ASP A 69 -22.67 -10.66 0.81
C ASP A 69 -22.61 -9.94 -0.54
N GLY A 70 -21.46 -9.32 -0.84
CA GLY A 70 -21.19 -8.72 -2.14
C GLY A 70 -20.99 -9.75 -3.26
N SER A 71 -21.66 -9.60 -4.40
CA SER A 71 -21.68 -10.58 -5.50
C SER A 71 -20.29 -10.85 -6.11
N TYR A 72 -19.37 -9.88 -6.01
CA TYR A 72 -17.99 -10.00 -6.50
C TYR A 72 -17.17 -11.05 -5.72
N TRP A 73 -17.45 -11.23 -4.42
CA TRP A 73 -16.64 -12.06 -3.52
C TRP A 73 -17.24 -13.46 -3.27
N HIS A 74 -18.52 -13.66 -3.54
CA HIS A 74 -19.29 -14.84 -3.09
C HIS A 74 -19.68 -15.84 -4.19
N LYS A 75 -18.89 -15.94 -5.27
CA LYS A 75 -19.11 -17.00 -6.27
C LYS A 75 -18.88 -18.38 -5.60
N ASN A 76 -19.93 -19.18 -5.44
CA ASN A 76 -19.97 -20.56 -4.91
C ASN A 76 -19.94 -20.79 -3.37
N THR A 77 -20.43 -19.87 -2.52
CA THR A 77 -20.37 -20.04 -1.03
C THR A 77 -21.65 -20.53 -0.33
N GLY A 78 -22.73 -20.85 -1.06
CA GLY A 78 -24.07 -21.05 -0.47
C GLY A 78 -24.18 -22.14 0.62
N ALA A 79 -23.31 -23.14 0.66
CA ALA A 79 -23.27 -24.12 1.75
C ALA A 79 -22.64 -23.52 3.04
N ARG A 80 -21.54 -22.79 2.91
CA ARG A 80 -20.86 -22.11 4.03
C ARG A 80 -21.74 -21.01 4.62
N ASP A 81 -22.46 -20.29 3.76
CA ASP A 81 -23.38 -19.23 4.17
C ASP A 81 -24.52 -19.79 5.03
N ARG A 82 -25.12 -20.92 4.60
CA ARG A 82 -26.14 -21.63 5.38
C ARG A 82 -25.61 -22.15 6.71
N GLU A 83 -24.41 -22.76 6.71
CA GLU A 83 -23.77 -23.24 7.94
C GLU A 83 -23.52 -22.09 8.92
N LYS A 84 -22.97 -20.96 8.44
CA LYS A 84 -22.74 -19.77 9.28
C LYS A 84 -24.04 -19.24 9.87
N THR A 85 -25.11 -19.14 9.07
CA THR A 85 -26.44 -18.73 9.53
C THR A 85 -26.98 -19.68 10.61
N GLN A 86 -26.85 -21.00 10.44
CA GLN A 86 -27.27 -21.97 11.46
C GLN A 86 -26.48 -21.81 12.76
N ARG A 87 -25.16 -21.62 12.67
CA ARG A 87 -24.30 -21.43 13.84
C ARG A 87 -24.63 -20.14 14.60
N LEU A 88 -24.97 -19.05 13.91
CA LEU A 88 -25.41 -17.79 14.53
C LEU A 88 -26.76 -17.97 15.24
N ARG A 89 -27.72 -18.63 14.60
CA ARG A 89 -29.02 -18.95 15.20
C ARG A 89 -28.87 -19.83 16.44
N HIS A 90 -28.01 -20.85 16.40
CA HIS A 90 -27.73 -21.71 17.56
C HIS A 90 -27.08 -20.93 18.71
N ALA A 91 -26.33 -19.87 18.41
CA ALA A 91 -25.78 -18.95 19.41
C ALA A 91 -26.80 -17.92 19.95
N GLY A 92 -28.07 -18.02 19.56
CA GLY A 92 -29.16 -17.17 20.07
C GLY A 92 -29.40 -15.89 19.26
N TYR A 93 -28.77 -15.73 18.10
CA TYR A 93 -28.95 -14.53 17.28
C TYR A 93 -30.06 -14.71 16.24
N LYS A 94 -30.88 -13.67 16.07
CA LYS A 94 -31.66 -13.48 14.84
C LYS A 94 -30.69 -13.17 13.71
N VAL A 95 -30.96 -13.63 12.49
CA VAL A 95 -30.03 -13.44 11.36
C VAL A 95 -30.74 -12.76 10.21
N ILE A 96 -30.13 -11.70 9.68
CA ILE A 96 -30.50 -11.06 8.42
C ILE A 96 -29.30 -11.14 7.48
N ARG A 97 -29.48 -11.71 6.30
CA ARG A 97 -28.42 -11.79 5.29
C ARG A 97 -28.82 -11.03 4.04
N VAL A 98 -28.11 -9.96 3.73
CA VAL A 98 -28.33 -9.15 2.54
C VAL A 98 -27.49 -9.75 1.40
N ARG A 99 -28.17 -10.29 0.39
CA ARG A 99 -27.56 -10.91 -0.79
C ARG A 99 -27.54 -9.92 -1.94
N GLU A 100 -26.36 -9.48 -2.37
CA GLU A 100 -26.24 -8.62 -3.55
C GLU A 100 -26.53 -9.41 -4.83
N GLN A 101 -27.40 -8.88 -5.69
CA GLN A 101 -27.70 -9.50 -6.98
C GLN A 101 -26.43 -9.71 -7.82
N PRO A 102 -26.27 -10.87 -8.50
CA PRO A 102 -27.27 -11.91 -8.72
C PRO A 102 -27.19 -13.10 -7.73
N LEU A 103 -26.67 -12.92 -6.52
CA LEU A 103 -26.57 -14.03 -5.57
C LEU A 103 -27.95 -14.59 -5.21
N PRO A 104 -28.17 -15.91 -5.25
CA PRO A 104 -29.43 -16.50 -4.82
C PRO A 104 -29.60 -16.37 -3.31
N LEU A 105 -30.86 -16.33 -2.88
CA LEU A 105 -31.25 -16.49 -1.48
C LEU A 105 -30.89 -17.89 -1.00
N THR A 106 -30.46 -17.97 0.26
CA THR A 106 -30.04 -19.22 0.91
C THR A 106 -31.03 -19.72 1.96
N GLY A 107 -31.98 -18.87 2.36
CA GLY A 107 -33.04 -19.20 3.31
C GLY A 107 -33.95 -18.01 3.62
N PRO A 108 -34.91 -18.17 4.56
CA PRO A 108 -35.93 -17.15 4.88
C PRO A 108 -35.36 -15.91 5.61
N SER A 109 -34.18 -16.02 6.21
CA SER A 109 -33.44 -14.90 6.82
C SER A 109 -32.88 -13.90 5.81
N ASP A 110 -32.90 -14.25 4.53
CA ASP A 110 -32.20 -13.47 3.52
C ASP A 110 -33.11 -12.36 2.96
N THR A 111 -32.48 -11.27 2.55
CA THR A 111 -33.08 -10.19 1.75
C THR A 111 -32.14 -9.85 0.59
N THR A 112 -32.60 -9.11 -0.41
CA THR A 112 -31.80 -8.77 -1.59
C THR A 112 -31.41 -7.31 -1.65
N ALA A 113 -30.24 -7.04 -2.22
CA ALA A 113 -29.83 -5.71 -2.63
C ALA A 113 -29.44 -5.72 -4.11
N PRO A 114 -29.68 -4.62 -4.87
CA PRO A 114 -29.30 -4.55 -6.28
C PRO A 114 -27.78 -4.66 -6.45
N ARG A 115 -27.34 -5.04 -7.64
CA ARG A 115 -25.91 -5.08 -7.97
C ARG A 115 -25.27 -3.70 -7.78
N ALA A 116 -24.09 -3.65 -7.16
CA ALA A 116 -23.42 -2.41 -6.75
C ALA A 116 -24.31 -1.57 -5.83
N ALA A 117 -24.90 -2.23 -4.82
CA ALA A 117 -25.84 -1.61 -3.89
C ALA A 117 -25.23 -0.38 -3.23
N LYS A 118 -25.97 0.73 -3.24
CA LYS A 118 -25.61 1.93 -2.49
C LYS A 118 -25.87 1.70 -0.99
N PRO A 119 -25.15 2.41 -0.09
CA PRO A 119 -25.31 2.23 1.36
C PRO A 119 -26.76 2.33 1.86
N PHE A 120 -27.54 3.29 1.32
CA PHE A 120 -28.97 3.43 1.63
C PHE A 120 -29.76 2.16 1.31
N GLN A 121 -29.51 1.53 0.16
CA GLN A 121 -30.25 0.35 -0.27
C GLN A 121 -29.96 -0.86 0.64
N VAL A 122 -28.72 -0.98 1.12
CA VAL A 122 -28.36 -2.02 2.09
C VAL A 122 -29.02 -1.76 3.44
N ALA A 123 -28.93 -0.53 3.97
CA ALA A 123 -29.55 -0.17 5.24
C ALA A 123 -31.09 -0.32 5.20
N ALA A 124 -31.73 0.14 4.13
CA ALA A 124 -33.17 0.01 3.93
C ALA A 124 -33.60 -1.46 3.82
N ALA A 125 -32.86 -2.31 3.11
CA ALA A 125 -33.17 -3.73 3.02
C ALA A 125 -33.09 -4.44 4.39
N VAL A 126 -32.11 -4.08 5.22
CA VAL A 126 -31.99 -4.59 6.59
C VAL A 126 -33.17 -4.12 7.44
N LEU A 127 -33.46 -2.82 7.46
CA LEU A 127 -34.55 -2.25 8.26
C LEU A 127 -35.92 -2.80 7.83
N GLN A 128 -36.16 -2.94 6.52
CA GLN A 128 -37.38 -3.53 6.01
C GLN A 128 -37.52 -4.98 6.48
N LYS A 129 -36.44 -5.77 6.40
CA LYS A 129 -36.44 -7.15 6.91
C LYS A 129 -36.67 -7.23 8.42
N MET A 130 -36.16 -6.26 9.20
CA MET A 130 -36.44 -6.17 10.63
C MET A 130 -37.92 -5.85 10.93
N ILE A 131 -38.57 -5.03 10.10
CA ILE A 131 -40.01 -4.75 10.20
C ILE A 131 -40.82 -5.99 9.81
N ASP A 132 -40.52 -6.60 8.67
CA ASP A 132 -41.27 -7.74 8.13
C ASP A 132 -41.26 -8.95 9.07
N GLU A 133 -40.18 -9.13 9.83
CA GLU A 133 -39.99 -10.24 10.76
C GLU A 133 -40.30 -9.86 12.22
N ASP A 134 -40.79 -8.65 12.48
CA ASP A 134 -41.09 -8.12 13.82
C ASP A 134 -39.90 -8.21 14.80
N TYR A 135 -38.71 -7.82 14.33
CA TYR A 135 -37.48 -7.86 15.13
C TYR A 135 -37.24 -6.60 15.96
N LEU A 136 -38.00 -5.53 15.71
CA LEU A 136 -37.85 -4.25 16.41
C LEU A 136 -38.65 -4.27 17.73
N PRO A 137 -38.05 -3.97 18.89
CA PRO A 137 -38.67 -4.24 20.19
C PRO A 137 -39.78 -3.25 20.60
N ALA A 138 -39.93 -2.13 19.89
CA ALA A 138 -40.86 -1.06 20.25
C ALA A 138 -41.45 -0.36 19.02
N ALA A 139 -42.64 0.22 19.19
CA ALA A 139 -43.31 1.01 18.14
C ALA A 139 -42.46 2.21 17.67
N ALA A 140 -41.72 2.86 18.58
CA ALA A 140 -40.82 3.95 18.22
C ALA A 140 -39.69 3.49 17.29
N ALA A 141 -39.13 2.29 17.51
CA ALA A 141 -38.09 1.73 16.66
C ALA A 141 -38.64 1.39 15.26
N HIS A 142 -39.85 0.82 15.20
CA HIS A 142 -40.58 0.60 13.95
C HIS A 142 -40.81 1.91 13.18
N GLN A 143 -41.27 2.95 13.87
CA GLN A 143 -41.51 4.26 13.27
C GLN A 143 -40.22 4.89 12.74
N ALA A 144 -39.12 4.82 13.49
CA ALA A 144 -37.82 5.32 13.06
C ALA A 144 -37.33 4.60 11.78
N ALA A 145 -37.41 3.27 11.76
CA ALA A 145 -37.06 2.46 10.60
C ALA A 145 -37.92 2.78 9.37
N ALA A 146 -39.25 2.82 9.52
CA ALA A 146 -40.17 3.16 8.45
C ALA A 146 -39.95 4.58 7.90
N THR A 147 -39.71 5.55 8.79
CA THR A 147 -39.43 6.95 8.42
C THR A 147 -38.15 7.05 7.60
N TYR A 148 -37.10 6.33 7.99
CA TYR A 148 -35.85 6.29 7.25
C TYR A 148 -36.03 5.72 5.83
N ILE A 149 -36.72 4.57 5.72
CA ILE A 149 -36.99 3.91 4.44
C ILE A 149 -37.80 4.85 3.52
N ALA A 150 -38.87 5.44 4.04
CA ALA A 150 -39.71 6.38 3.29
C ALA A 150 -38.96 7.65 2.87
N GLY A 151 -38.00 8.10 3.68
CA GLY A 151 -37.17 9.27 3.38
C GLY A 151 -36.25 9.09 2.17
N GLY A 152 -35.89 7.85 1.81
CA GLY A 152 -35.19 7.57 0.54
C GLY A 152 -33.75 8.09 0.44
N ARG A 153 -33.15 8.55 1.55
CA ARG A 153 -31.86 9.26 1.55
C ARG A 153 -30.99 8.89 2.74
N LEU A 154 -29.68 9.10 2.59
CA LEU A 154 -28.72 8.96 3.68
C LEU A 154 -28.94 10.04 4.74
N VAL A 155 -28.72 9.69 6.00
CA VAL A 155 -28.86 10.59 7.16
C VAL A 155 -27.61 10.64 8.04
N ALA A 156 -26.65 9.73 7.85
CA ALA A 156 -25.44 9.61 8.66
C ALA A 156 -24.15 9.80 7.83
N GLN A 157 -24.21 10.57 6.73
CA GLN A 157 -23.09 10.75 5.80
C GLN A 157 -21.83 11.29 6.47
N GLU A 158 -21.95 12.36 7.26
CA GLU A 158 -20.80 12.99 7.93
C GLU A 158 -20.12 12.06 8.93
N GLU A 159 -20.92 11.26 9.63
CA GLU A 159 -20.42 10.26 10.55
C GLU A 159 -19.71 9.12 9.81
N ALA A 160 -20.31 8.64 8.72
CA ALA A 160 -19.71 7.63 7.87
C ALA A 160 -18.39 8.13 7.26
N ASP A 161 -18.34 9.37 6.76
CA ASP A 161 -17.14 9.98 6.20
C ASP A 161 -16.03 10.10 7.25
N ARG A 162 -16.37 10.53 8.48
CA ARG A 162 -15.41 10.55 9.59
C ARG A 162 -14.86 9.15 9.89
N ALA A 163 -15.71 8.13 9.95
CA ALA A 163 -15.29 6.76 10.21
C ALA A 163 -14.42 6.17 9.08
N VAL A 164 -14.80 6.40 7.81
CA VAL A 164 -14.01 6.00 6.63
C VAL A 164 -12.64 6.67 6.67
N ASN A 165 -12.59 7.97 6.91
CA ASN A 165 -11.32 8.73 6.95
C ASN A 165 -10.43 8.27 8.11
N ALA A 166 -11.00 7.99 9.29
CA ALA A 166 -10.25 7.45 10.42
C ALA A 166 -9.65 6.06 10.10
N LEU A 167 -10.39 5.19 9.42
CA LEU A 167 -9.85 3.90 8.98
C LEU A 167 -8.74 4.06 7.95
N ARG A 168 -8.94 4.92 6.93
CA ARG A 168 -7.91 5.23 5.92
C ARG A 168 -6.63 5.75 6.58
N ALA A 169 -6.74 6.66 7.55
CA ALA A 169 -5.60 7.18 8.30
C ALA A 169 -4.86 6.08 9.09
N ARG A 170 -5.59 5.20 9.79
CA ARG A 170 -4.99 4.08 10.53
C ARG A 170 -4.28 3.09 9.61
N ASP A 171 -4.93 2.73 8.51
CA ASP A 171 -4.43 1.77 7.53
C ASP A 171 -3.19 2.32 6.80
N HIS A 172 -3.22 3.60 6.41
CA HIS A 172 -2.05 4.29 5.87
C HIS A 172 -0.90 4.34 6.88
N GLY A 173 -1.18 4.64 8.15
CA GLY A 173 -0.17 4.64 9.22
C GLY A 173 0.48 3.27 9.40
N ALA A 174 -0.32 2.21 9.48
CA ALA A 174 0.14 0.83 9.60
C ALA A 174 0.94 0.36 8.38
N ARG A 175 0.59 0.82 7.18
CA ARG A 175 1.30 0.49 5.94
C ARG A 175 2.49 1.40 5.62
N SER A 176 2.77 2.39 6.46
CA SER A 176 3.89 3.30 6.24
C SER A 176 5.25 2.58 6.30
N LEU A 177 6.26 3.17 5.63
CA LEU A 177 7.64 2.69 5.66
C LEU A 177 8.18 2.67 7.09
N ALA A 178 7.86 3.69 7.89
CA ALA A 178 8.22 3.76 9.30
C ALA A 178 7.67 2.58 10.11
N ALA A 179 6.40 2.22 9.89
CA ALA A 179 5.74 1.16 10.64
C ALA A 179 6.22 -0.24 10.22
N GLN A 180 6.39 -0.48 8.92
CA GLN A 180 6.74 -1.81 8.40
C GLN A 180 8.26 -2.08 8.39
N PHE A 181 9.08 -1.05 8.19
CA PHE A 181 10.54 -1.18 8.02
C PHE A 181 11.31 -0.12 8.82
N PRO A 182 11.25 -0.15 10.17
CA PRO A 182 11.85 0.88 11.02
C PRO A 182 13.37 1.06 10.77
N HIS A 183 14.12 -0.03 10.60
CA HIS A 183 15.56 0.00 10.27
C HIS A 183 15.91 0.64 8.91
N ILE A 184 14.95 0.66 7.97
CA ILE A 184 15.09 1.37 6.70
C ILE A 184 14.71 2.84 6.89
N ALA A 185 13.64 3.11 7.64
CA ALA A 185 13.21 4.47 7.97
C ALA A 185 14.27 5.25 8.76
N GLU A 186 15.05 4.60 9.63
CA GLU A 186 16.20 5.20 10.32
C GLU A 186 17.27 5.73 9.37
N GLN A 187 17.34 5.19 8.16
CA GLN A 187 18.28 5.62 7.14
C GLN A 187 17.72 6.75 6.27
N TRP A 188 16.56 7.31 6.61
CA TRP A 188 16.02 8.47 5.93
C TRP A 188 16.90 9.69 6.19
N HIS A 189 17.25 10.44 5.15
CA HIS A 189 18.08 11.62 5.34
C HIS A 189 17.29 12.72 6.09
N PRO A 190 17.84 13.32 7.16
CA PRO A 190 17.08 14.19 8.07
C PRO A 190 16.58 15.50 7.44
N HIS A 191 17.31 16.06 6.46
CA HIS A 191 17.01 17.40 5.91
C HIS A 191 16.90 17.50 4.38
N ARG A 192 17.06 16.39 3.64
CA ARG A 192 17.13 16.44 2.15
C ARG A 192 15.85 15.99 1.44
N ASN A 193 14.81 15.61 2.20
CA ASN A 193 13.53 15.14 1.66
C ASN A 193 12.39 16.16 1.85
N GLY A 194 12.70 17.40 2.24
CA GLY A 194 11.69 18.42 2.53
C GLY A 194 10.75 17.99 3.64
N GLU A 195 9.45 18.19 3.44
CA GLU A 195 8.39 17.78 4.39
C GLU A 195 8.03 16.29 4.31
N LEU A 196 8.60 15.53 3.35
CA LEU A 196 8.28 14.13 3.16
C LEU A 196 8.97 13.27 4.23
N THR A 197 8.16 12.51 4.97
CA THR A 197 8.60 11.66 6.07
C THR A 197 8.34 10.16 5.80
N PRO A 198 9.05 9.25 6.48
CA PRO A 198 8.82 7.80 6.36
C PRO A 198 7.40 7.34 6.77
N THR A 199 6.64 8.14 7.52
CA THR A 199 5.24 7.84 7.89
C THR A 199 4.25 8.15 6.76
N GLN A 200 4.68 8.90 5.75
CA GLN A 200 3.86 9.36 4.62
C GLN A 200 4.05 8.56 3.33
N VAL A 201 4.91 7.54 3.35
CA VAL A 201 5.24 6.71 2.18
C VAL A 201 5.12 5.24 2.54
N THR A 202 4.79 4.41 1.57
CA THR A 202 4.79 2.94 1.72
C THR A 202 6.08 2.35 1.17
N ALA A 203 6.40 1.11 1.57
CA ALA A 203 7.56 0.37 1.09
C ALA A 203 7.59 0.12 -0.43
N GLY A 204 6.42 0.11 -1.08
CA GLY A 204 6.31 -0.06 -2.54
C GLY A 204 6.39 1.25 -3.34
N SER A 205 6.67 2.38 -2.69
CA SER A 205 6.70 3.67 -3.37
C SER A 205 7.87 3.78 -4.35
N GLY A 206 7.59 4.18 -5.59
CA GLY A 206 8.63 4.47 -6.59
C GLY A 206 9.33 5.83 -6.40
N LYS A 207 9.01 6.58 -5.34
CA LYS A 207 9.62 7.89 -5.05
C LYS A 207 11.12 7.72 -4.78
N GLU A 208 11.92 8.56 -5.43
CA GLU A 208 13.34 8.66 -5.15
C GLU A 208 13.59 9.68 -4.04
N VAL A 209 14.32 9.26 -3.01
CA VAL A 209 14.58 10.04 -1.81
C VAL A 209 16.04 9.96 -1.41
N TRP A 210 16.47 10.90 -0.59
CA TRP A 210 17.78 10.89 0.03
C TRP A 210 17.79 9.98 1.26
N TRP A 211 18.82 9.15 1.32
CA TRP A 211 19.12 8.27 2.43
C TRP A 211 20.45 8.66 3.07
N LEU A 212 20.65 8.26 4.32
CA LEU A 212 21.87 8.43 5.11
C LEU A 212 22.16 7.11 5.82
N CYS A 213 23.35 6.53 5.64
CA CYS A 213 23.72 5.29 6.33
C CYS A 213 24.45 5.62 7.62
N ALA A 214 24.63 4.61 8.46
CA ALA A 214 25.38 4.73 9.72
C ALA A 214 26.83 5.22 9.52
N ALA A 215 27.43 5.00 8.36
CA ALA A 215 28.77 5.52 8.02
C ALA A 215 28.76 6.99 7.55
N GLY A 216 27.61 7.68 7.60
CA GLY A 216 27.49 9.10 7.25
C GLY A 216 27.35 9.39 5.75
N HIS A 217 27.32 8.38 4.88
CA HIS A 217 27.17 8.61 3.45
C HIS A 217 25.73 8.94 3.08
N ALA A 218 25.52 10.05 2.36
CA ALA A 218 24.24 10.42 1.79
C ALA A 218 24.13 9.95 0.33
N TRP A 219 23.06 9.24 -0.04
CA TRP A 219 22.81 8.83 -1.43
C TRP A 219 21.33 8.90 -1.80
N ARG A 220 21.04 8.92 -3.11
CA ARG A 220 19.67 8.86 -3.64
C ARG A 220 19.32 7.45 -4.07
N ALA A 221 18.12 6.98 -3.74
CA ALA A 221 17.56 5.74 -4.25
C ALA A 221 16.03 5.74 -4.13
N LYS A 222 15.36 4.98 -5.00
CA LYS A 222 13.91 4.74 -4.90
C LYS A 222 13.56 3.85 -3.70
N ILE A 223 12.44 4.13 -3.04
CA ILE A 223 12.00 3.41 -1.83
C ILE A 223 11.73 1.93 -2.14
N ASP A 224 10.99 1.63 -3.20
CA ASP A 224 10.69 0.27 -3.65
C ASP A 224 11.94 -0.58 -3.92
N GLN A 225 12.95 -0.01 -4.58
CA GLN A 225 14.22 -0.69 -4.85
C GLN A 225 15.00 -0.91 -3.56
N ARG A 226 14.98 0.07 -2.66
CA ARG A 226 15.67 -0.01 -1.38
C ARG A 226 15.11 -1.11 -0.48
N VAL A 227 13.79 -1.17 -0.36
CA VAL A 227 13.11 -2.17 0.49
C VAL A 227 13.08 -3.54 -0.17
N GLY A 228 12.69 -3.62 -1.44
CA GLY A 228 12.44 -4.90 -2.13
C GLY A 228 13.70 -5.61 -2.62
N LYS A 229 14.74 -4.88 -3.05
CA LYS A 229 15.98 -5.47 -3.59
C LYS A 229 17.18 -5.39 -2.62
N GLY A 230 17.01 -4.77 -1.46
CA GLY A 230 18.09 -4.60 -0.49
C GLY A 230 19.26 -3.77 -1.01
N THR A 231 19.03 -2.82 -1.93
CA THR A 231 20.10 -1.96 -2.45
C THR A 231 20.62 -1.02 -1.35
N GLY A 232 21.70 -1.44 -0.70
CA GLY A 232 22.41 -0.70 0.34
C GLY A 232 23.11 0.56 -0.18
N CYS A 233 23.77 1.26 0.75
CA CYS A 233 24.61 2.41 0.43
C CYS A 233 25.65 2.07 -0.66
N GLY A 234 25.64 2.82 -1.76
CA GLY A 234 26.60 2.62 -2.86
C GLY A 234 28.05 2.88 -2.46
N PHE A 235 28.28 3.78 -1.51
CA PHE A 235 29.61 4.03 -0.96
C PHE A 235 30.12 2.85 -0.11
N CYS A 236 29.31 2.35 0.83
CA CYS A 236 29.70 1.20 1.67
C CYS A 236 29.91 -0.09 0.85
N SER A 237 29.17 -0.26 -0.24
CA SER A 237 29.32 -1.41 -1.14
C SER A 237 30.43 -1.23 -2.19
N GLY A 238 31.18 -0.12 -2.17
CA GLY A 238 32.26 0.16 -3.13
C GLY A 238 31.79 0.44 -4.56
N ARG A 239 30.48 0.66 -4.77
CA ARG A 239 29.92 1.01 -6.08
C ARG A 239 30.08 2.49 -6.40
N TYR A 240 30.10 3.36 -5.39
CA TYR A 240 30.34 4.79 -5.54
C TYR A 240 31.75 5.14 -5.09
N ALA A 241 32.39 6.04 -5.83
CA ALA A 241 33.72 6.51 -5.51
C ALA A 241 33.72 7.39 -4.26
N THR A 242 34.75 7.22 -3.45
CA THR A 242 35.15 8.11 -2.37
C THR A 242 36.56 8.61 -2.66
N GLU A 243 37.04 9.58 -1.88
CA GLU A 243 38.41 10.09 -1.97
C GLU A 243 39.46 8.97 -1.93
N THR A 244 39.20 7.87 -1.21
CA THR A 244 40.14 6.74 -1.06
C THR A 244 39.86 5.55 -1.98
N THR A 245 38.69 5.49 -2.62
CA THR A 245 38.27 4.35 -3.46
C THR A 245 38.11 4.70 -4.93
N SER A 246 38.21 5.99 -5.29
CA SER A 246 38.16 6.47 -6.67
C SER A 246 39.27 5.88 -7.54
N LEU A 247 39.06 5.91 -8.86
CA LEU A 247 40.06 5.52 -9.85
C LEU A 247 41.30 6.39 -9.72
N ALA A 248 41.14 7.70 -9.52
CA ALA A 248 42.24 8.63 -9.27
C ALA A 248 43.13 8.19 -8.10
N ALA A 249 42.51 7.82 -6.98
CA ALA A 249 43.23 7.45 -5.77
C ALA A 249 43.86 6.05 -5.85
N ARG A 250 43.16 5.08 -6.48
CA ARG A 250 43.60 3.68 -6.53
C ARG A 250 44.50 3.36 -7.73
N ARG A 251 44.35 4.07 -8.84
CA ARG A 251 45.01 3.84 -10.13
C ARG A 251 45.37 5.16 -10.82
N PRO A 252 46.29 5.95 -10.23
CA PRO A 252 46.73 7.22 -10.83
C PRO A 252 47.34 7.04 -12.23
N ASP A 253 47.90 5.87 -12.52
CA ASP A 253 48.42 5.47 -13.83
C ASP A 253 47.33 5.42 -14.92
N LEU A 254 46.11 5.02 -14.55
CA LEU A 254 44.96 5.01 -15.45
C LEU A 254 44.27 6.38 -15.47
N ALA A 255 44.19 7.08 -14.33
CA ALA A 255 43.67 8.43 -14.29
C ALA A 255 44.46 9.39 -15.20
N ALA A 256 45.78 9.21 -15.31
CA ALA A 256 46.63 9.95 -16.25
C ALA A 256 46.33 9.65 -17.73
N GLN A 257 45.69 8.53 -18.02
CA GLN A 257 45.23 8.15 -19.36
C GLN A 257 43.77 8.57 -19.62
N TRP A 258 43.14 9.31 -18.71
CA TRP A 258 41.79 9.83 -18.93
C TRP A 258 41.80 10.84 -20.08
N HIS A 259 40.87 10.72 -21.03
CA HIS A 259 40.83 11.69 -22.12
C HIS A 259 40.42 13.07 -21.58
N PRO A 260 41.16 14.16 -21.89
CA PRO A 260 40.97 15.46 -21.25
C PRO A 260 39.63 16.14 -21.55
N THR A 261 39.00 15.83 -22.69
CA THR A 261 37.81 16.57 -23.18
C THR A 261 36.62 15.71 -23.60
N LEU A 262 36.77 14.38 -23.70
CA LEU A 262 35.74 13.51 -24.29
C LEU A 262 34.83 12.83 -23.26
N ASN A 263 35.11 13.00 -21.96
CA ASN A 263 34.33 12.39 -20.88
C ASN A 263 33.32 13.36 -20.24
N GLY A 264 33.10 14.52 -20.84
CA GLY A 264 32.22 15.56 -20.31
C GLY A 264 32.63 15.97 -18.89
N ALA A 265 31.67 15.96 -17.97
CA ALA A 265 31.90 16.31 -16.57
C ALA A 265 32.41 15.13 -15.70
N LEU A 266 32.51 13.91 -16.26
CA LEU A 266 32.91 12.74 -15.48
C LEU A 266 34.42 12.72 -15.28
N LEU A 267 34.85 12.73 -14.02
CA LEU A 267 36.25 12.73 -13.62
C LEU A 267 36.70 11.36 -13.09
N PRO A 268 38.01 11.05 -13.12
CA PRO A 268 38.58 9.87 -12.47
C PRO A 268 38.28 9.79 -10.95
N THR A 269 37.94 10.90 -10.30
CA THR A 269 37.53 10.96 -8.90
C THR A 269 36.12 10.42 -8.66
N ASP A 270 35.28 10.37 -9.70
CA ASP A 270 33.84 10.07 -9.58
C ASP A 270 33.51 8.58 -9.78
N VAL A 271 34.49 7.80 -10.26
CA VAL A 271 34.34 6.38 -10.59
C VAL A 271 35.32 5.52 -9.78
N THR A 272 34.93 4.29 -9.44
CA THR A 272 35.85 3.30 -8.85
C THR A 272 36.54 2.49 -9.95
N PRO A 273 37.68 1.81 -9.66
CA PRO A 273 38.32 0.91 -10.62
C PRO A 273 37.43 -0.22 -11.15
N HIS A 274 36.33 -0.55 -10.47
CA HIS A 274 35.38 -1.60 -10.88
C HIS A 274 34.18 -1.05 -11.66
N SER A 275 34.14 0.26 -11.95
CA SER A 275 33.01 0.88 -12.64
C SER A 275 32.83 0.32 -14.05
N GLY A 276 31.59 0.01 -14.40
CA GLY A 276 31.19 -0.37 -15.76
C GLY A 276 31.06 0.82 -16.72
N SER A 277 31.26 2.05 -16.25
CA SER A 277 31.22 3.25 -17.10
C SER A 277 32.22 3.13 -18.25
N VAL A 278 31.72 3.27 -19.48
CA VAL A 278 32.55 3.36 -20.70
C VAL A 278 32.96 4.82 -20.86
N VAL A 279 34.28 5.04 -20.99
CA VAL A 279 34.88 6.37 -21.06
C VAL A 279 35.98 6.37 -22.12
N TRP A 280 36.34 7.55 -22.59
CA TRP A 280 37.45 7.77 -23.50
C TRP A 280 38.76 7.80 -22.74
N TRP A 281 39.73 7.04 -23.25
CA TRP A 281 41.10 6.99 -22.78
C TRP A 281 42.05 7.55 -23.82
N LEU A 282 43.10 8.24 -23.40
CA LEU A 282 44.19 8.71 -24.24
C LEU A 282 45.49 8.03 -23.80
N CYS A 283 46.08 7.21 -24.69
CA CYS A 283 47.36 6.59 -24.39
C CYS A 283 48.52 7.56 -24.63
N THR A 284 49.72 7.23 -24.11
CA THR A 284 50.92 8.08 -24.26
C THR A 284 51.39 8.26 -25.70
N GLN A 285 50.91 7.42 -26.64
CA GLN A 285 51.18 7.54 -28.07
C GLN A 285 50.12 8.39 -28.80
N GLY A 286 49.18 9.01 -28.07
CA GLY A 286 48.16 9.89 -28.62
C GLY A 286 46.90 9.20 -29.15
N HIS A 287 46.78 7.88 -29.03
CA HIS A 287 45.56 7.18 -29.47
C HIS A 287 44.42 7.32 -28.46
N ALA A 288 43.26 7.77 -28.95
CA ALA A 288 42.02 7.79 -28.19
C ALA A 288 41.20 6.51 -28.44
N ALA A 289 40.67 5.91 -27.38
CA ALA A 289 39.79 4.73 -27.48
C ALA A 289 38.78 4.68 -26.33
N GLU A 290 37.58 4.21 -26.60
CA GLU A 290 36.57 3.91 -25.58
C GLU A 290 36.78 2.52 -24.97
N ASP A 291 36.70 2.43 -23.65
CA ASP A 291 36.58 1.15 -22.94
C ASP A 291 36.02 1.41 -21.52
N SER A 292 35.50 0.37 -20.87
CA SER A 292 35.03 0.49 -19.49
C SER A 292 36.20 0.67 -18.51
N VAL A 293 35.95 1.43 -17.43
CA VAL A 293 36.91 1.60 -16.33
C VAL A 293 37.33 0.25 -15.73
N ALA A 294 36.39 -0.67 -15.57
CA ALA A 294 36.65 -2.03 -15.10
C ALA A 294 37.62 -2.81 -16.01
N ASN A 295 37.45 -2.75 -17.33
CA ASN A 295 38.32 -3.46 -18.28
C ASN A 295 39.73 -2.89 -18.28
N ARG A 296 39.88 -1.56 -18.29
CA ARG A 296 41.19 -0.92 -18.22
C ARG A 296 41.88 -1.20 -16.90
N SER A 297 41.13 -1.23 -15.80
CA SER A 297 41.65 -1.61 -14.48
C SER A 297 42.16 -3.05 -14.42
N LYS A 298 41.58 -3.98 -15.20
CA LYS A 298 42.04 -5.37 -15.36
C LYS A 298 43.28 -5.53 -16.26
N GLY A 299 43.82 -4.44 -16.80
CA GLY A 299 45.06 -4.46 -17.59
C GLY A 299 44.86 -4.42 -19.11
N MET A 300 43.64 -4.17 -19.61
CA MET A 300 43.42 -3.96 -21.04
C MET A 300 44.18 -2.71 -21.53
N VAL A 301 45.06 -2.90 -22.51
CA VAL A 301 45.91 -1.83 -23.06
C VAL A 301 45.32 -1.23 -24.34
N CYS A 302 45.85 -0.08 -24.77
CA CYS A 302 45.48 0.56 -26.02
C CYS A 302 45.64 -0.41 -27.20
N GLN A 303 44.53 -0.73 -27.87
CA GLN A 303 44.50 -1.67 -29.00
C GLN A 303 45.33 -1.20 -30.21
N TYR A 304 45.55 0.11 -30.34
CA TYR A 304 46.31 0.72 -31.44
C TYR A 304 47.83 0.75 -31.19
N CYS A 305 48.30 0.49 -29.96
CA CYS A 305 49.73 0.47 -29.65
C CYS A 305 50.39 -0.88 -29.99
N PRO A 306 51.61 -0.94 -30.55
CA PRO A 306 52.25 -2.19 -31.00
C PRO A 306 52.41 -3.27 -29.92
N ARG A 307 52.48 -2.86 -28.64
CA ARG A 307 52.57 -3.78 -27.48
C ARG A 307 51.24 -4.50 -27.16
N SER A 308 50.13 -4.19 -27.84
CA SER A 308 48.82 -4.85 -27.65
C SER A 308 48.65 -6.15 -28.43
N ARG A 309 49.57 -6.47 -29.36
CA ARG A 309 49.47 -7.61 -30.29
C ARG A 309 50.22 -8.88 -29.85
N ARG A 310 50.75 -8.97 -28.63
CA ARG A 310 51.32 -10.24 -28.12
C ARG A 310 50.31 -10.93 -27.22
N GLY A 311 49.57 -11.90 -27.78
CA GLY A 311 48.64 -12.72 -27.01
C GLY A 311 47.47 -13.35 -27.76
N ARG A 312 47.43 -13.29 -29.10
CA ARG A 312 46.53 -14.16 -29.88
C ARG A 312 47.33 -14.88 -30.95
N ASN A 313 47.40 -16.20 -30.79
CA ASN A 313 47.95 -17.23 -31.68
C ASN A 313 49.46 -17.44 -31.62
N ALA A 314 49.87 -18.33 -30.72
CA ALA A 314 50.91 -19.31 -31.02
C ALA A 314 50.20 -20.67 -31.07
N CYS A 315 50.02 -21.21 -32.29
CA CYS A 315 49.92 -22.65 -32.53
C CYS A 315 51.34 -23.17 -32.74
#